data_AF-A0A5J4PK10-F1
#
_entry.id   AF-A0A5J4PK10-F1
#
_cell.length_a   1.000
_cell.length_b   1.000
_cell.length_c   1.000
_cell.angle_alpha   90.00
_cell.angle_beta   90.00
_cell.angle_gamma   90.00
#
_symmetry.space_group_name_H-M   'P 1'
#
loop_
_entity.id
_entity.type
_entity.pdbx_description
1 polymer ?
#
loop_
_entity_poly.entity_id
_entity_poly.type
_entity_poly.pdbx_seq_one_letter_code
_entity_poly.pdbx_strand_id
1 'polypeptide(L)'
;EIKQYHSSALHWNLNELNTNLSEIIDQVKISYIKIESDTRVKLHNFLGLENFKEKISKDVSSFISFSREKAKQAQTREYVTIQPKESLSTLTKAKITITNYLGGQYFFTVDEISFVGNKINLIEGKHSKNALLPSINDIKDGLLKMILYSNLSNVTANGCEVTYEAVLSLTSSKLKGGISSASMKKDLIDFFEANHFTSSHIQLVERLIEEAKLNNFTVKIQFSK
;
A
#
# COMPACT_ATOMS: atom_id res chain seq x y z
N GLU A 1 19.25 -11.68 15.19
CA GLU A 1 18.30 -10.90 16.01
C GLU A 1 16.87 -11.42 15.90
N ILE A 2 16.11 -11.15 14.83
CA ILE A 2 14.68 -11.55 14.71
C ILE A 2 14.44 -13.07 14.87
N LYS A 3 15.30 -13.93 14.30
CA LYS A 3 15.17 -15.39 14.40
C LYS A 3 15.37 -15.97 15.81
N GLN A 4 15.95 -15.21 16.73
CA GLN A 4 16.28 -15.64 18.10
C GLN A 4 15.37 -14.98 19.16
N TYR A 5 14.47 -14.09 18.74
CA TYR A 5 13.61 -13.36 19.66
C TYR A 5 12.34 -14.19 19.92
N HIS A 6 12.17 -14.67 21.15
CA HIS A 6 11.09 -15.59 21.54
C HIS A 6 9.77 -14.89 21.90
N SER A 7 9.66 -13.57 21.70
CA SER A 7 8.46 -12.79 22.03
C SER A 7 7.78 -12.22 20.79
N SER A 8 6.54 -11.76 20.96
CA SER A 8 5.76 -11.11 19.90
C SER A 8 6.47 -9.88 19.31
N ALA A 9 6.14 -9.53 18.06
CA ALA A 9 6.64 -8.32 17.41
C ALA A 9 6.37 -7.04 18.23
N LEU A 10 5.23 -6.99 18.95
CA LEU A 10 4.91 -5.90 19.86
C LEU A 10 5.93 -5.80 21.01
N HIS A 11 6.25 -6.92 21.65
CA HIS A 11 7.24 -6.95 22.74
C HIS A 11 8.62 -6.52 22.24
N TRP A 12 9.04 -7.00 21.07
CA TRP A 12 10.30 -6.57 20.46
C TRP A 12 10.32 -5.07 20.23
N ASN A 13 9.30 -4.51 19.58
CA ASN A 13 9.20 -3.08 19.30
C ASN A 13 9.23 -2.23 20.57
N LEU A 14 8.55 -2.67 21.64
CA LEU A 14 8.54 -1.95 22.92
C LEU A 14 9.90 -2.02 23.61
N ASN A 15 10.58 -3.17 23.56
CA ASN A 15 11.94 -3.29 24.07
C ASN A 15 12.88 -2.35 23.32
N GLU A 16 12.90 -2.41 21.98
CA GLU A 16 13.76 -1.54 21.16
C GLU A 16 13.53 -0.06 21.42
N LEU A 17 12.26 0.36 21.57
CA LEU A 17 11.90 1.74 21.89
C LEU A 17 12.50 2.17 23.23
N ASN A 18 12.44 1.30 24.24
CA ASN A 18 12.84 1.61 25.61
C ASN A 18 14.35 1.47 25.85
N THR A 19 15.02 0.52 25.19
CA THR A 19 16.41 0.18 25.50
C THR A 19 17.40 0.71 24.48
N ASN A 20 17.08 0.60 23.19
CA ASN A 20 18.11 0.71 22.14
C ASN A 20 17.97 1.99 21.31
N LEU A 21 16.75 2.51 21.14
CA LEU A 21 16.50 3.61 20.21
C LEU A 21 17.30 4.88 20.50
N SER A 22 17.47 5.22 21.78
CA SER A 22 18.25 6.39 22.20
C SER A 22 19.72 6.25 21.78
N GLU A 23 20.33 5.09 22.04
CA GLU A 23 21.72 4.81 21.69
C GLU A 23 21.92 4.77 20.17
N ILE A 24 20.98 4.18 19.44
CA ILE A 24 21.02 4.16 17.97
C ILE A 24 21.03 5.58 17.40
N ILE A 25 20.19 6.49 17.93
CA ILE A 25 20.18 7.90 17.49
C ILE A 25 21.55 8.56 17.74
N ASP A 26 22.18 8.27 18.87
CA ASP A 26 23.51 8.82 19.18
C ASP A 26 24.58 8.28 18.22
N GLN A 27 24.52 6.99 17.87
CA GLN A 27 25.41 6.39 16.87
C GLN A 27 25.19 6.95 15.46
N VAL A 28 23.95 7.29 15.09
CA VAL A 28 23.63 7.96 13.83
C VAL A 28 24.31 9.33 13.77
N LYS A 29 24.28 10.10 14.86
CA LYS A 29 24.94 11.42 14.92
C LYS A 29 26.46 11.29 14.75
N ILE A 30 27.08 10.34 15.45
CA ILE A 30 28.53 10.07 15.33
C ILE A 30 28.87 9.71 13.88
N SER A 31 28.06 8.86 13.26
CA SER A 31 28.25 8.43 11.88
C SER A 31 28.12 9.58 10.88
N TYR A 32 27.17 10.50 11.09
CA TYR A 32 26.99 11.68 10.26
C TYR A 32 28.19 12.62 10.35
N ILE A 33 28.71 12.87 11.55
CA ILE A 33 29.93 13.67 11.76
C ILE A 33 31.11 13.04 11.01
N LYS A 34 31.24 11.71 11.10
CA LYS A 34 32.29 10.98 10.39
C LYS A 34 32.17 11.13 8.87
N ILE A 35 30.96 10.98 8.32
CA ILE A 35 30.72 11.17 6.89
C ILE A 35 31.03 12.61 6.46
N GLU A 36 30.63 13.63 7.22
CA GLU A 36 30.98 15.04 6.93
C GLU A 36 32.51 15.22 6.87
N SER A 37 33.23 14.66 7.84
CA SER A 37 34.70 14.73 7.90
C SER A 37 35.35 14.04 6.69
N ASP A 38 34.94 12.81 6.41
CA ASP A 38 35.56 11.96 5.38
C ASP A 38 35.25 12.48 3.96
N THR A 39 34.03 12.98 3.73
CA THR A 39 33.58 13.46 2.41
C THR A 39 33.80 14.95 2.20
N ARG A 40 34.03 15.72 3.27
CA ARG A 40 34.06 17.20 3.29
C ARG A 40 32.76 17.84 2.80
N VAL A 41 31.66 17.09 2.78
CA VAL A 41 30.32 17.60 2.44
C VAL A 41 29.57 17.85 3.73
N LYS A 42 29.10 19.08 3.92
CA LYS A 42 28.30 19.45 5.10
C LYS A 42 26.92 18.78 5.07
N LEU A 43 26.55 18.09 6.14
CA LEU A 43 25.26 17.45 6.34
C LEU A 43 24.30 18.37 7.14
N HIS A 44 23.06 17.93 7.26
CA HIS A 44 22.03 18.65 8.02
C HIS A 44 22.36 18.67 9.52
N ASN A 45 21.93 19.75 10.21
CA ASN A 45 22.11 19.88 11.65
C ASN A 45 21.31 18.81 12.43
N PHE A 46 21.74 18.56 13.67
CA PHE A 46 21.15 17.53 14.53
C PHE A 46 19.85 17.94 15.22
N LEU A 47 19.38 19.18 15.07
CA LEU A 47 18.19 19.66 15.80
C LEU A 47 16.95 18.80 15.51
N GLY A 48 16.80 18.34 14.27
CA GLY A 48 15.71 17.43 13.90
C GLY A 48 15.79 16.07 14.62
N LEU A 49 17.00 15.54 14.78
CA LEU A 49 17.25 14.27 15.47
C LEU A 49 17.07 14.39 16.98
N GLU A 50 17.51 15.50 17.60
CA GLU A 50 17.27 15.77 19.02
C GLU A 50 15.77 15.89 19.31
N ASN A 51 15.06 16.71 18.53
CA ASN A 51 13.61 16.85 18.66
C ASN A 51 12.88 15.52 18.46
N PHE A 52 13.40 14.65 17.58
CA PHE A 52 12.86 13.30 17.37
C PHE A 52 13.09 12.43 18.60
N LYS A 53 14.34 12.35 19.10
CA LYS A 53 14.72 11.62 20.32
C LYS A 53 13.86 12.04 21.50
N GLU A 54 13.75 13.34 21.77
CA GLU A 54 12.95 13.86 22.87
C GLU A 54 11.46 13.52 22.77
N LYS A 55 10.89 13.44 21.56
CA LYS A 55 9.47 13.14 21.38
C LYS A 55 9.15 11.67 21.53
N ILE A 56 10.04 10.78 21.09
CA ILE A 56 9.77 9.34 21.05
C ILE A 56 10.31 8.59 22.27
N SER A 57 11.32 9.13 22.96
CA SER A 57 11.95 8.48 24.11
C SER A 57 11.28 8.80 25.45
N LYS A 58 10.22 9.62 25.48
CA LYS A 58 9.49 9.95 26.72
C LYS A 58 8.69 8.78 27.26
N ASP A 59 7.85 8.20 26.41
CA ASP A 59 7.01 7.04 26.72
C ASP A 59 6.39 6.47 25.44
N VAL A 60 5.84 5.26 25.54
CA VAL A 60 5.21 4.53 24.43
C VAL A 60 4.04 5.31 23.81
N SER A 61 3.25 6.03 24.61
CA SER A 61 2.09 6.80 24.15
C SER A 61 2.52 8.01 23.33
N SER A 62 3.61 8.66 23.73
CA SER A 62 4.24 9.75 22.99
C SER A 62 4.73 9.27 21.62
N PHE A 63 5.39 8.11 21.56
CA PHE A 63 5.79 7.48 20.29
C PHE A 63 4.58 7.14 19.40
N ILE A 64 3.55 6.49 19.97
CA ILE A 64 2.33 6.13 19.23
C ILE A 64 1.65 7.39 18.65
N SER A 65 1.51 8.44 19.45
CA SER A 65 0.86 9.69 19.03
C SER A 65 1.65 10.37 17.91
N PHE A 66 2.97 10.47 18.08
CA PHE A 66 3.87 11.04 17.07
C PHE A 66 3.82 10.24 15.75
N SER A 67 3.89 8.90 15.83
CA SER A 67 3.84 8.02 14.67
C SER A 67 2.51 8.13 13.91
N ARG A 68 1.37 8.13 14.63
CA ARG A 68 0.04 8.30 14.04
C ARG A 68 -0.14 9.66 13.39
N GLU A 69 0.37 10.73 14.01
CA GLU A 69 0.34 12.07 13.42
C GLU A 69 1.10 12.10 12.09
N LYS A 70 2.31 11.53 12.05
CA LYS A 70 3.10 11.43 10.82
C LYS A 70 2.42 10.61 9.74
N ALA A 71 1.79 9.48 10.10
CA ALA A 71 1.03 8.65 9.18
C ALA A 71 -0.20 9.40 8.60
N LYS A 72 -0.97 10.11 9.44
CA LYS A 72 -2.11 10.93 9.00
C LYS A 72 -1.69 12.08 8.10
N GLN A 73 -0.55 12.72 8.39
CA GLN A 73 0.03 13.75 7.53
C GLN A 73 0.45 13.16 6.17
N ALA A 74 1.06 11.97 6.15
CA ALA A 74 1.42 11.29 4.91
C ALA A 74 0.19 10.92 4.07
N GLN A 75 -0.84 10.32 4.69
CA GLN A 75 -2.12 10.03 4.04
C GLN A 75 -2.75 11.31 3.46
N THR A 76 -2.69 12.43 4.18
CA THR A 76 -3.26 13.70 3.70
C THR A 76 -2.50 14.26 2.50
N ARG A 77 -1.16 14.16 2.50
CA ARG A 77 -0.35 14.55 1.33
C ARG A 77 -0.64 13.65 0.12
N GLU A 78 -0.74 12.34 0.33
CA GLU A 78 -1.03 11.40 -0.76
C GLU A 78 -2.43 11.60 -1.35
N TYR A 79 -3.41 11.87 -0.47
CA TYR A 79 -4.79 12.11 -0.87
C TYR A 79 -4.94 13.31 -1.83
N VAL A 80 -4.19 14.38 -1.60
CA VAL A 80 -4.22 15.58 -2.48
C VAL A 80 -3.30 15.46 -3.69
N THR A 81 -2.45 14.43 -3.74
CA THR A 81 -1.48 14.24 -4.83
C THR A 81 -2.12 13.49 -5.99
N ILE A 82 -2.04 14.10 -7.18
CA ILE A 82 -2.39 13.47 -8.45
C ILE A 82 -1.13 12.77 -8.97
N GLN A 83 -1.14 11.44 -9.05
CA GLN A 83 -0.02 10.65 -9.57
C GLN A 83 -0.19 10.44 -11.09
N PRO A 84 0.64 11.02 -11.96
CA PRO A 84 0.47 10.94 -13.43
C PRO A 84 0.69 9.54 -14.03
N LYS A 85 1.12 8.58 -13.20
CA LYS A 85 1.33 7.19 -13.57
C LYS A 85 0.13 6.32 -13.21
N GLU A 86 -0.82 6.82 -12.44
CA GLU A 86 -2.10 6.17 -12.19
C GLU A 86 -3.06 6.60 -13.30
N SER A 87 -3.60 5.64 -14.05
CA SER A 87 -4.71 5.89 -14.97
C SER A 87 -5.99 5.44 -14.28
N LEU A 88 -6.61 6.38 -13.56
CA LEU A 88 -7.82 6.16 -12.77
C LEU A 88 -9.05 6.47 -13.62
N SER A 89 -10.09 5.65 -13.51
CA SER A 89 -11.35 5.88 -14.24
C SER A 89 -12.14 7.05 -13.65
N THR A 90 -11.94 7.35 -12.37
CA THR A 90 -12.57 8.47 -11.68
C THR A 90 -11.57 9.18 -10.75
N LEU A 91 -11.85 10.44 -10.39
CA LEU A 91 -11.02 11.24 -9.47
C LEU A 91 -11.41 11.04 -7.99
N THR A 92 -11.88 9.86 -7.62
CA THR A 92 -12.55 9.60 -6.33
C THR A 92 -11.60 9.10 -5.23
N LYS A 93 -10.29 9.36 -5.32
CA LYS A 93 -9.30 8.95 -4.30
C LYS A 93 -9.85 9.13 -2.89
N ALA A 94 -9.66 8.12 -2.03
CA ALA A 94 -10.27 8.08 -0.71
C ALA A 94 -9.24 7.83 0.39
N LYS A 95 -9.54 8.28 1.59
CA LYS A 95 -8.77 7.94 2.80
C LYS A 95 -9.40 6.72 3.45
N ILE A 96 -8.58 5.74 3.80
CA ILE A 96 -9.00 4.59 4.61
C ILE A 96 -8.13 4.51 5.86
N THR A 97 -8.79 4.34 7.01
CA THR A 97 -8.12 4.08 8.29
C THR A 97 -8.51 2.68 8.74
N ILE A 98 -7.52 1.81 8.88
CA ILE A 98 -7.70 0.44 9.33
C ILE A 98 -7.23 0.35 10.78
N THR A 99 -8.08 -0.19 11.66
CA THR A 99 -7.70 -0.48 13.05
C THR A 99 -7.65 -1.99 13.22
N ASN A 100 -6.55 -2.52 13.76
CA ASN A 100 -6.45 -3.95 14.07
C ASN A 100 -6.89 -4.25 15.50
N TYR A 101 -6.98 -5.54 15.84
CA TYR A 101 -7.40 -6.01 17.16
C TYR A 101 -6.45 -5.63 18.32
N LEU A 102 -5.20 -5.23 18.02
CA LEU A 102 -4.22 -4.75 19.00
C LEU A 102 -4.29 -3.23 19.20
N GLY A 103 -5.23 -2.53 18.55
CA GLY A 103 -5.33 -1.07 18.58
C GLY A 103 -4.32 -0.34 17.69
N GLY A 104 -3.60 -1.06 16.82
CA GLY A 104 -2.79 -0.48 15.76
C GLY A 104 -3.67 0.26 14.75
N GLN A 105 -3.27 1.45 14.33
CA GLN A 105 -3.99 2.28 13.36
C GLN A 105 -3.13 2.52 12.12
N TYR A 106 -3.66 2.18 10.95
CA TYR A 106 -2.98 2.32 9.68
C TYR A 106 -3.74 3.29 8.78
N PHE A 107 -3.04 4.32 8.30
CA PHE A 107 -3.62 5.40 7.51
C PHE A 107 -3.17 5.24 6.05
N PHE A 108 -4.06 4.74 5.21
CA PHE A 108 -3.79 4.53 3.78
C PHE A 108 -4.68 5.43 2.91
N THR A 109 -4.28 5.60 1.66
CA THR A 109 -5.14 6.04 0.58
C THR A 109 -5.57 4.84 -0.26
N VAL A 110 -6.77 4.93 -0.81
CA VAL A 110 -7.28 4.06 -1.87
C VAL A 110 -7.30 4.90 -3.14
N ASP A 111 -6.70 4.41 -4.22
CA ASP A 111 -6.51 5.18 -5.44
C ASP A 111 -7.84 5.62 -6.04
N GLU A 112 -8.81 4.71 -6.08
CA GLU A 112 -10.15 4.97 -6.59
C GLU A 112 -11.23 4.26 -5.75
N ILE A 113 -12.38 4.88 -5.59
CA ILE A 113 -13.58 4.22 -5.06
C ILE A 113 -14.73 4.31 -6.05
N SER A 114 -15.56 3.27 -6.08
CA SER A 114 -16.81 3.30 -6.83
C SER A 114 -17.95 2.76 -5.98
N PHE A 115 -19.11 3.38 -6.07
CA PHE A 115 -20.32 2.90 -5.40
C PHE A 115 -21.18 2.10 -6.39
N VAL A 116 -21.54 0.88 -6.00
CA VAL A 116 -22.50 0.04 -6.73
C VAL A 116 -23.63 -0.31 -5.76
N GLY A 117 -24.71 0.47 -5.78
CA GLY A 117 -25.75 0.40 -4.75
C GLY A 117 -25.18 0.74 -3.37
N ASN A 118 -25.35 -0.14 -2.39
CA ASN A 118 -24.80 0.02 -1.03
C ASN A 118 -23.38 -0.59 -0.86
N LYS A 119 -22.74 -1.00 -1.96
CA LYS A 119 -21.42 -1.62 -1.95
C LYS A 119 -20.35 -0.62 -2.41
N ILE A 120 -19.26 -0.53 -1.65
CA ILE A 120 -18.08 0.28 -2.01
C ILE A 120 -16.99 -0.63 -2.56
N ASN A 121 -16.52 -0.35 -3.77
CA ASN A 121 -15.31 -0.99 -4.28
C ASN A 121 -14.10 -0.14 -3.87
N LEU A 122 -13.14 -0.77 -3.21
CA LEU A 122 -11.85 -0.19 -2.87
C LEU A 122 -10.85 -0.59 -3.96
N ILE A 123 -10.53 0.34 -4.86
CA ILE A 123 -9.80 0.06 -6.08
C ILE A 123 -8.35 0.54 -5.93
N GLU A 124 -7.42 -0.41 -6.01
CA GLU A 124 -5.98 -0.14 -6.16
C GLU A 124 -5.63 -0.23 -7.65
N GLY A 125 -5.06 0.83 -8.22
CA GLY A 125 -4.82 0.96 -9.64
C GLY A 125 -3.33 0.81 -9.99
N LYS A 126 -2.99 -0.11 -10.89
CA LYS A 126 -1.65 -0.19 -11.49
C LYS A 126 -1.76 -0.04 -13.00
N HIS A 127 -0.93 0.83 -13.59
CA HIS A 127 -1.04 1.19 -15.00
C HIS A 127 0.28 1.02 -15.76
N SER A 128 0.17 0.63 -17.03
CA SER A 128 1.30 0.57 -17.97
C SER A 128 1.00 1.32 -19.26
N LYS A 129 1.86 2.29 -19.60
CA LYS A 129 1.76 3.04 -20.87
C LYS A 129 2.35 2.28 -22.06
N ASN A 130 3.34 1.42 -21.79
CA ASN A 130 4.21 0.85 -22.81
C ASN A 130 4.07 -0.66 -22.97
N ALA A 131 3.50 -1.37 -22.00
CA ALA A 131 3.29 -2.82 -22.04
C ALA A 131 1.81 -3.17 -21.85
N LEU A 132 1.42 -4.39 -22.23
CA LEU A 132 0.05 -4.89 -22.09
C LEU A 132 -0.41 -5.00 -20.63
N LEU A 133 0.53 -5.24 -19.71
CA LEU A 133 0.28 -5.33 -18.27
C LEU A 133 1.26 -4.43 -17.50
N PRO A 134 0.91 -3.99 -16.28
CA PRO A 134 1.85 -3.43 -15.30
C PRO A 134 3.00 -4.40 -14.99
N SER A 135 4.10 -3.88 -14.45
CA SER A 135 5.24 -4.75 -14.11
C SER A 135 4.88 -5.72 -12.99
N ILE A 136 5.59 -6.84 -12.90
CA ILE A 136 5.36 -7.80 -11.80
C ILE A 136 5.57 -7.17 -10.43
N ASN A 137 6.45 -6.17 -10.30
CA ASN A 137 6.66 -5.45 -9.06
C ASN A 137 5.45 -4.57 -8.72
N ASP A 138 4.86 -3.90 -9.70
CA ASP A 138 3.63 -3.11 -9.52
C ASP A 138 2.45 -4.02 -9.11
N ILE A 139 2.34 -5.20 -9.74
CA ILE A 139 1.29 -6.18 -9.39
C ILE A 139 1.49 -6.68 -7.95
N LYS A 140 2.73 -7.01 -7.56
CA LYS A 140 3.05 -7.43 -6.18
C LYS A 140 2.73 -6.35 -5.16
N ASP A 141 3.03 -5.10 -5.47
CA ASP A 141 2.68 -3.95 -4.63
C ASP A 141 1.15 -3.82 -4.48
N GLY A 142 0.40 -3.98 -5.58
CA GLY A 142 -1.07 -4.01 -5.53
C GLY A 142 -1.62 -5.18 -4.71
N LEU A 143 -1.00 -6.36 -4.79
CA LEU A 143 -1.39 -7.53 -3.98
C LEU A 143 -1.19 -7.30 -2.48
N LEU A 144 -0.17 -6.55 -2.07
CA LEU A 144 0.01 -6.19 -0.65
C LEU A 144 -1.20 -5.42 -0.10
N LYS A 145 -1.81 -4.55 -0.91
CA LYS A 145 -3.04 -3.85 -0.56
C LYS A 145 -4.24 -4.78 -0.52
N MET A 146 -4.31 -5.75 -1.43
CA MET A 146 -5.41 -6.73 -1.43
C MET A 146 -5.42 -7.57 -0.15
N ILE A 147 -4.26 -7.96 0.40
CA ILE A 147 -4.18 -8.64 1.70
C ILE A 147 -4.89 -7.83 2.80
N LEU A 148 -4.74 -6.51 2.79
CA LEU A 148 -5.38 -5.64 3.78
C LEU A 148 -6.87 -5.44 3.46
N TYR A 149 -7.19 -5.10 2.21
CA TYR A 149 -8.54 -4.72 1.83
C TYR A 149 -9.51 -5.89 1.83
N SER A 150 -9.10 -7.11 1.50
CA SER A 150 -10.01 -8.27 1.52
C SER A 150 -10.29 -8.81 2.93
N ASN A 151 -9.59 -8.31 3.95
CA ASN A 151 -9.69 -8.76 5.33
C ASN A 151 -10.29 -7.70 6.28
N LEU A 152 -10.95 -6.66 5.75
CA LEU A 152 -11.59 -5.65 6.59
C LEU A 152 -12.86 -6.20 7.23
N SER A 153 -13.05 -5.91 8.52
CA SER A 153 -14.30 -6.14 9.26
C SER A 153 -14.90 -4.80 9.70
N ASN A 154 -16.22 -4.74 9.87
CA ASN A 154 -16.94 -3.58 10.38
C ASN A 154 -16.67 -2.28 9.58
N VAL A 155 -16.81 -2.36 8.26
CA VAL A 155 -16.50 -1.24 7.37
C VAL A 155 -17.61 -0.20 7.44
N THR A 156 -17.20 1.05 7.69
CA THR A 156 -18.10 2.21 7.71
C THR A 156 -17.63 3.28 6.74
N ALA A 157 -18.57 3.95 6.10
CA ALA A 157 -18.35 5.13 5.29
C ALA A 157 -19.31 6.22 5.76
N ASN A 158 -18.77 7.41 6.09
CA ASN A 158 -19.54 8.52 6.65
C ASN A 158 -20.40 8.14 7.89
N GLY A 159 -19.91 7.19 8.69
CA GLY A 159 -20.61 6.70 9.89
C GLY A 159 -21.70 5.65 9.61
N CYS A 160 -21.96 5.29 8.35
CA CYS A 160 -22.89 4.23 7.98
C CYS A 160 -22.14 2.95 7.66
N GLU A 161 -22.68 1.80 8.10
CA GLU A 161 -22.16 0.49 7.72
C GLU A 161 -22.41 0.23 6.23
N VAL A 162 -21.38 -0.28 5.55
CA VAL A 162 -21.40 -0.53 4.11
C VAL A 162 -20.83 -1.90 3.81
N THR A 163 -21.34 -2.53 2.75
CA THR A 163 -20.64 -3.68 2.17
C THR A 163 -19.51 -3.16 1.28
N TYR A 164 -18.48 -3.98 1.09
CA TYR A 164 -17.34 -3.56 0.28
C TYR A 164 -16.77 -4.71 -0.53
N GLU A 165 -15.88 -4.37 -1.47
CA GLU A 165 -15.04 -5.32 -2.20
C GLU A 165 -13.68 -4.70 -2.50
N ALA A 166 -12.63 -5.48 -2.28
CA ALA A 166 -11.29 -5.14 -2.70
C ALA A 166 -11.12 -5.41 -4.20
N VAL A 167 -10.60 -4.44 -4.95
CA VAL A 167 -10.40 -4.54 -6.39
C VAL A 167 -8.98 -4.15 -6.75
N LEU A 168 -8.26 -5.04 -7.43
CA LEU A 168 -7.00 -4.73 -8.10
C LEU A 168 -7.31 -4.43 -9.58
N SER A 169 -7.12 -3.17 -9.99
CA SER A 169 -7.31 -2.74 -11.37
C SER A 169 -5.97 -2.62 -12.09
N LEU A 170 -5.73 -3.50 -13.06
CA LEU A 170 -4.55 -3.47 -13.92
C LEU A 170 -4.94 -2.85 -15.26
N THR A 171 -4.40 -1.69 -15.57
CA THR A 171 -4.74 -0.96 -16.79
C THR A 171 -3.56 -0.77 -17.72
N SER A 172 -3.84 -0.64 -19.01
CA SER A 172 -2.82 -0.31 -20.01
C SER A 172 -3.42 0.40 -21.21
N SER A 173 -2.65 1.35 -21.76
CA SER A 173 -3.00 2.04 -23.00
C SER A 173 -2.76 1.18 -24.25
N LYS A 174 -2.23 -0.04 -24.10
CA LYS A 174 -2.02 -1.02 -25.18
C LYS A 174 -3.11 -2.08 -25.27
N LEU A 175 -3.97 -2.17 -24.24
CA LEU A 175 -5.05 -3.14 -24.22
C LEU A 175 -6.23 -2.71 -25.08
N LYS A 176 -7.08 -3.68 -25.45
CA LYS A 176 -8.36 -3.54 -26.10
C LYS A 176 -9.40 -4.28 -25.27
N GLY A 177 -10.46 -3.59 -24.88
CA GLY A 177 -11.52 -4.15 -24.02
C GLY A 177 -11.08 -4.33 -22.57
N GLY A 178 -11.75 -5.23 -21.85
CA GLY A 178 -11.40 -5.57 -20.48
C GLY A 178 -12.06 -6.86 -20.01
N ILE A 179 -11.45 -7.47 -18.98
CA ILE A 179 -11.91 -8.68 -18.30
C ILE A 179 -11.87 -8.48 -16.80
N SER A 180 -12.54 -9.37 -16.07
CA SER A 180 -12.43 -9.47 -14.62
C SER A 180 -12.22 -10.91 -14.16
N SER A 181 -11.86 -11.11 -12.90
CA SER A 181 -11.82 -12.44 -12.27
C SER A 181 -13.17 -13.17 -12.28
N ALA A 182 -14.28 -12.45 -12.52
CA ALA A 182 -15.64 -12.99 -12.67
C ALA A 182 -16.04 -13.26 -14.13
N SER A 183 -15.20 -12.90 -15.11
CA SER A 183 -15.48 -13.14 -16.53
C SER A 183 -15.55 -14.65 -16.86
N MET A 184 -16.37 -15.02 -17.85
CA MET A 184 -16.46 -16.41 -18.29
C MET A 184 -15.18 -16.84 -19.00
N LYS A 185 -14.89 -18.15 -19.01
CA LYS A 185 -13.70 -18.69 -19.69
C LYS A 185 -13.62 -18.29 -21.16
N LYS A 186 -14.76 -18.23 -21.85
CA LYS A 186 -14.84 -17.78 -23.24
C LYS A 186 -14.37 -16.33 -23.38
N ASP A 187 -14.89 -15.42 -22.54
CA ASP A 187 -14.53 -14.00 -22.58
C ASP A 187 -13.03 -13.79 -22.30
N LEU A 188 -12.44 -14.61 -21.42
CA LEU A 188 -10.99 -14.59 -21.15
C LEU A 188 -10.18 -14.97 -22.40
N ILE A 189 -10.58 -16.05 -23.10
CA ILE A 189 -9.92 -16.50 -24.34
C ILE A 189 -10.02 -15.42 -25.42
N ASP A 190 -11.23 -14.90 -25.65
CA ASP A 190 -11.49 -13.86 -26.64
C ASP A 190 -10.64 -12.60 -26.35
N PHE A 191 -10.50 -12.23 -25.07
CA PHE A 191 -9.66 -11.11 -24.66
C PHE A 191 -8.16 -11.36 -24.87
N PHE A 192 -7.66 -12.56 -24.55
CA PHE A 192 -6.25 -12.92 -24.77
C PHE A 192 -5.88 -12.92 -26.25
N GLU A 193 -6.77 -13.44 -27.10
CA GLU A 193 -6.60 -13.44 -28.56
C GLU A 193 -6.62 -12.01 -29.12
N ALA A 194 -7.60 -11.19 -28.73
CA ALA A 194 -7.74 -9.82 -29.21
C ALA A 194 -6.55 -8.91 -28.83
N ASN A 195 -5.84 -9.23 -27.74
CA ASN A 195 -4.70 -8.48 -27.25
C ASN A 195 -3.34 -9.15 -27.55
N HIS A 196 -3.34 -10.28 -28.27
CA HIS A 196 -2.13 -11.05 -28.61
C HIS A 196 -1.28 -11.40 -27.38
N PHE A 197 -1.91 -11.87 -26.31
CA PHE A 197 -1.19 -12.27 -25.10
C PHE A 197 -0.27 -13.46 -25.37
N THR A 198 0.96 -13.39 -24.86
CA THR A 198 1.90 -14.52 -24.90
C THR A 198 1.50 -15.56 -23.86
N SER A 199 2.03 -16.78 -23.97
CA SER A 199 1.82 -17.83 -22.98
C SER A 199 2.22 -17.38 -21.56
N SER A 200 3.26 -16.55 -21.42
CA SER A 200 3.67 -16.00 -20.12
C SER A 200 2.66 -14.98 -19.56
N HIS A 201 2.08 -14.13 -20.40
CA HIS A 201 1.01 -13.21 -19.98
C HIS A 201 -0.23 -13.98 -19.52
N ILE A 202 -0.63 -15.00 -20.29
CA ILE A 202 -1.80 -15.83 -19.98
C ILE A 202 -1.60 -16.52 -18.62
N GLN A 203 -0.46 -17.20 -18.42
CA GLN A 203 -0.15 -17.87 -17.15
C GLN A 203 -0.13 -16.90 -15.96
N LEU A 204 0.38 -15.68 -16.14
CA LEU A 204 0.38 -14.67 -15.09
C LEU A 204 -1.05 -14.25 -14.73
N VAL A 205 -1.89 -13.97 -15.72
CA VAL A 205 -3.28 -13.55 -15.50
C VAL A 205 -4.11 -14.66 -14.87
N GLU A 206 -3.98 -15.90 -15.34
CA GLU A 206 -4.70 -17.04 -14.79
C GLU A 206 -4.34 -17.27 -13.31
N ARG A 207 -3.05 -17.27 -12.97
CA ARG A 207 -2.60 -17.37 -11.57
C ARG A 207 -3.11 -16.22 -10.72
N LEU A 208 -3.13 -15.00 -11.26
CA LEU A 208 -3.63 -13.84 -10.56
C LEU A 208 -5.15 -13.93 -10.31
N ILE A 209 -5.92 -14.47 -11.26
CA ILE A 209 -7.36 -14.72 -11.09
C ILE A 209 -7.59 -15.82 -10.06
N GLU A 210 -6.79 -16.88 -10.03
CA GLU A 210 -6.84 -17.92 -9.00
C GLU A 210 -6.57 -17.34 -7.61
N GLU A 211 -5.51 -16.54 -7.46
CA GLU A 211 -5.17 -15.82 -6.23
C GLU A 211 -6.32 -14.93 -5.76
N ALA A 212 -6.95 -14.20 -6.69
CA ALA A 212 -8.10 -13.34 -6.41
C ALA A 212 -9.30 -14.09 -5.86
N LYS A 213 -9.60 -15.25 -6.45
CA LYS A 213 -10.69 -16.13 -6.01
C LYS A 213 -10.42 -16.73 -4.63
N LEU A 214 -9.17 -17.14 -4.37
CA LEU A 214 -8.78 -17.73 -3.08
C LEU A 214 -8.81 -16.70 -1.94
N ASN A 215 -8.52 -15.43 -2.23
CA ASN A 215 -8.35 -14.39 -1.22
C ASN A 215 -9.46 -13.31 -1.23
N ASN A 216 -10.60 -13.60 -1.86
CA ASN A 216 -11.81 -12.76 -1.86
C ASN A 216 -11.58 -11.31 -2.34
N PHE A 217 -10.85 -11.13 -3.43
CA PHE A 217 -10.77 -9.85 -4.13
C PHE A 217 -11.05 -10.01 -5.62
N THR A 218 -11.34 -8.90 -6.30
CA THR A 218 -11.59 -8.88 -7.73
C THR A 218 -10.39 -8.32 -8.47
N VAL A 219 -10.00 -8.98 -9.57
CA VAL A 219 -9.01 -8.44 -10.51
C VAL A 219 -9.76 -7.91 -11.72
N LYS A 220 -9.43 -6.70 -12.15
CA LYS A 220 -9.90 -6.14 -13.42
C LYS A 220 -8.70 -5.84 -14.30
N ILE A 221 -8.73 -6.29 -15.55
CA ILE A 221 -7.69 -5.99 -16.52
C ILE A 221 -8.36 -5.29 -17.69
N GLN A 222 -8.00 -4.04 -17.97
CA GLN A 222 -8.74 -3.25 -18.96
C GLN A 222 -7.90 -2.16 -19.63
N PHE A 223 -8.36 -1.73 -20.80
CA PHE A 223 -7.84 -0.53 -21.42
C PHE A 223 -8.04 0.70 -20.54
N SER A 224 -7.02 1.55 -20.44
CA SER A 224 -7.14 2.92 -19.92
C SER A 224 -6.13 3.85 -20.59
N LYS A 225 -6.50 5.12 -20.76
CA LYS A 225 -5.68 6.13 -21.45
C LYS A 225 -4.56 6.71 -20.59
#